data_AF-A0A838XSZ4-F1
#
_entry.id   AF-A0A838XSZ4-F1
#
_cell.length_a   1.000
_cell.length_b   1.000
_cell.length_c   1.000
_cell.angle_alpha   90.00
_cell.angle_beta   90.00
_cell.angle_gamma   90.00
#
_symmetry.space_group_name_H-M   'P 1'
#
loop_
_entity.id
_entity.type
_entity.pdbx_description
1 polymer ?
#
loop_
_entity_poly.entity_id
_entity_poly.type
_entity_poly.pdbx_seq_one_letter_code
_entity_poly.pdbx_strand_id
1 'polypeptide(L)'
;MTKLYHTRESAEASFPTGSWQSVVYKELVSQLTSDLRPFPCTFAINGYRNDDLRFLFQETPNIPEFGEQLAMFLDEARSIGQNAALLYLTGMETVEPLEDYSARFWTILNELAKVDRKPWPEDIPQDLDSPEWEFCFNGEPIFVVCTNPAHVKRQSRRSSTFAMSLQPRWVFDRILFSDRAANIVFNNIRKRMQPYDALPPSPALGRYKDPNVREAQQYVLSEDDSILRCPFHQLESRQAEDA
;
A
#
# COMPACT_ATOMS: atom_id res chain seq x y z
N MET A 1 24.01 2.18 -6.77
CA MET A 1 22.88 1.35 -7.23
C MET A 1 21.94 2.21 -8.06
N THR A 2 21.28 1.63 -9.05
CA THR A 2 20.42 2.38 -9.99
C THR A 2 18.99 2.42 -9.46
N LYS A 3 18.38 3.60 -9.49
CA LYS A 3 16.97 3.80 -9.16
C LYS A 3 16.11 3.29 -10.32
N LEU A 4 15.16 2.40 -10.01
CA LEU A 4 14.29 1.75 -10.99
C LEU A 4 12.83 2.22 -10.88
N TYR A 5 12.45 2.88 -9.79
CA TYR A 5 11.14 3.50 -9.70
C TYR A 5 11.07 4.82 -10.46
N HIS A 6 9.89 5.11 -10.99
CA HIS A 6 9.61 6.24 -11.86
C HIS A 6 8.87 7.36 -11.13
N THR A 7 9.09 8.61 -11.54
CA THR A 7 8.18 9.74 -11.22
C THR A 7 6.96 9.67 -12.14
N ARG A 8 5.99 10.59 -11.98
CA ARG A 8 4.87 10.69 -12.93
C ARG A 8 5.36 10.90 -14.37
N GLU A 9 6.27 11.85 -14.57
CA GLU A 9 6.82 12.18 -15.88
C GLU A 9 7.58 11.00 -16.50
N SER A 10 8.45 10.33 -15.73
CA SER A 10 9.22 9.22 -16.30
C SER A 10 8.37 7.97 -16.51
N ALA A 11 7.33 7.72 -15.71
CA ALA A 11 6.40 6.62 -15.94
C ALA A 11 5.60 6.81 -17.25
N GLU A 12 5.26 8.05 -17.60
CA GLU A 12 4.58 8.38 -18.86
C GLU A 12 5.48 8.20 -20.09
N ALA A 13 6.77 8.53 -19.97
CA ALA A 13 7.69 8.55 -21.09
C ALA A 13 8.45 7.23 -21.31
N SER A 14 8.63 6.40 -20.28
CA SER A 14 9.59 5.27 -20.34
C SER A 14 9.08 4.03 -21.06
N PHE A 15 7.76 3.89 -21.24
CA PHE A 15 7.16 2.63 -21.70
C PHE A 15 6.46 2.76 -23.06
N PRO A 16 6.69 1.84 -24.01
CA PRO A 16 6.00 1.84 -25.29
C PRO A 16 4.49 1.80 -25.11
N THR A 17 3.75 2.50 -25.99
CA THR A 17 2.29 2.47 -25.96
C THR A 17 1.80 1.04 -26.19
N GLY A 18 0.99 0.53 -25.25
CA GLY A 18 0.44 -0.82 -25.29
C GLY A 18 1.26 -1.85 -24.50
N SER A 19 2.43 -1.48 -23.96
CA SER A 19 3.11 -2.32 -22.97
C SER A 19 2.27 -2.41 -21.69
N TRP A 20 2.42 -3.50 -20.93
CA TRP A 20 1.65 -3.70 -19.70
C TRP A 20 1.86 -2.57 -18.69
N GLN A 21 3.08 -2.04 -18.57
CA GLN A 21 3.41 -0.91 -17.70
C GLN A 21 2.62 0.34 -18.11
N SER A 22 2.62 0.64 -19.42
CA SER A 22 1.90 1.81 -19.95
C SER A 22 0.39 1.70 -19.72
N VAL A 23 -0.17 0.49 -19.81
CA VAL A 23 -1.60 0.21 -19.61
C VAL A 23 -1.96 0.37 -18.14
N VAL A 24 -1.30 -0.34 -17.23
CA VAL A 24 -1.61 -0.28 -15.78
C VAL A 24 -1.39 1.12 -15.21
N TYR A 25 -0.35 1.83 -15.67
CA TYR A 25 -0.13 3.22 -15.28
C TYR A 25 -1.28 4.12 -15.72
N LYS A 26 -1.69 4.06 -17.01
CA LYS A 26 -2.80 4.88 -17.52
C LYS A 26 -4.12 4.58 -16.83
N GLU A 27 -4.38 3.33 -16.50
CA GLU A 27 -5.57 2.94 -15.74
C GLU A 27 -5.56 3.52 -14.33
N LEU A 28 -4.44 3.42 -13.62
CA LEU A 28 -4.26 4.04 -12.30
C LEU A 28 -4.43 5.56 -12.37
N VAL A 29 -3.81 6.22 -13.34
CA VAL A 29 -3.97 7.68 -13.54
C VAL A 29 -5.43 8.04 -13.81
N SER A 30 -6.12 7.29 -14.67
CA SER A 30 -7.53 7.51 -14.98
C SER A 30 -8.40 7.41 -13.71
N GLN A 31 -8.12 6.44 -12.83
CA GLN A 31 -8.80 6.32 -11.54
C GLN A 31 -8.53 7.53 -10.63
N LEU A 32 -7.25 7.92 -10.47
CA LEU A 32 -6.84 9.00 -9.56
C LEU A 32 -7.28 10.40 -10.03
N THR A 33 -7.52 10.57 -11.33
CA THR A 33 -7.87 11.86 -11.94
C THR A 33 -9.33 11.96 -12.38
N SER A 34 -10.15 10.94 -12.16
CA SER A 34 -11.55 10.94 -12.59
C SER A 34 -12.40 11.96 -11.82
N ASP A 35 -12.97 12.92 -12.55
CA ASP A 35 -13.99 13.83 -12.00
C ASP A 35 -15.37 13.17 -11.92
N LEU A 36 -15.66 12.23 -12.82
CA LEU A 36 -16.94 11.51 -12.87
C LEU A 36 -17.09 10.49 -11.75
N ARG A 37 -15.98 9.84 -11.38
CA ARG A 37 -15.94 8.84 -10.32
C ARG A 37 -14.73 9.10 -9.42
N PRO A 38 -14.79 10.13 -8.54
CA PRO A 38 -13.64 10.54 -7.74
C PRO A 38 -13.12 9.40 -6.88
N PHE A 39 -11.81 9.14 -6.96
CA PHE A 39 -11.19 8.12 -6.11
C PHE A 39 -11.39 8.43 -4.61
N PRO A 40 -11.66 7.43 -3.76
CA PRO A 40 -12.02 7.71 -2.37
C PRO A 40 -10.85 8.23 -1.52
N CYS A 41 -9.63 7.76 -1.80
CA CYS A 41 -8.46 8.12 -1.01
C CYS A 41 -7.90 9.48 -1.45
N THR A 42 -8.13 10.51 -0.63
CA THR A 42 -7.60 11.86 -0.89
C THR A 42 -6.08 11.91 -0.83
N PHE A 43 -5.43 11.03 -0.06
CA PHE A 43 -3.96 10.94 -0.01
C PHE A 43 -3.39 10.50 -1.36
N ALA A 44 -3.98 9.48 -2.00
CA ALA A 44 -3.54 9.01 -3.31
C ALA A 44 -3.74 10.08 -4.40
N ILE A 45 -4.89 10.78 -4.38
CA ILE A 45 -5.16 11.89 -5.31
C ILE A 45 -4.13 13.01 -5.13
N ASN A 46 -3.90 13.44 -3.88
CA ASN A 46 -2.98 14.54 -3.60
C ASN A 46 -1.53 14.14 -3.93
N GLY A 47 -1.13 12.91 -3.62
CA GLY A 47 0.19 12.40 -3.97
C GLY A 47 0.40 12.39 -5.47
N TYR A 48 -0.59 11.97 -6.27
CA TYR A 48 -0.46 12.01 -7.73
C TYR A 48 -0.37 13.44 -8.28
N ARG A 49 -1.19 14.35 -7.75
CA ARG A 49 -1.22 15.76 -8.19
C ARG A 49 0.12 16.46 -7.91
N ASN A 50 0.69 16.21 -6.74
CA ASN A 50 1.94 16.83 -6.28
C ASN A 50 3.21 16.12 -6.79
N ASP A 51 3.07 15.03 -7.55
CA ASP A 51 4.20 14.17 -7.95
C ASP A 51 4.95 13.55 -6.75
N ASP A 52 4.21 13.22 -5.69
CA ASP A 52 4.73 12.52 -4.49
C ASP A 52 4.79 10.98 -4.70
N LEU A 53 4.13 10.45 -5.75
CA LEU A 53 4.09 9.01 -6.00
C LEU A 53 5.32 8.55 -6.77
N ARG A 54 5.80 7.35 -6.46
CA ARG A 54 6.83 6.64 -7.23
C ARG A 54 6.27 5.32 -7.74
N PHE A 55 6.61 4.94 -8.97
CA PHE A 55 6.06 3.75 -9.62
C PHE A 55 7.18 2.74 -9.91
N LEU A 56 7.14 1.58 -9.25
CA LEU A 56 8.07 0.49 -9.49
C LEU A 56 7.35 -0.61 -10.27
N PHE A 57 7.85 -0.93 -11.45
CA PHE A 57 7.29 -1.95 -12.33
C PHE A 57 8.19 -3.18 -12.33
N GLN A 58 7.64 -4.34 -11.93
CA GLN A 58 8.31 -5.63 -12.07
C GLN A 58 7.30 -6.66 -12.60
N GLU A 59 7.51 -7.17 -13.81
CA GLU A 59 6.55 -8.09 -14.43
C GLU A 59 6.29 -9.33 -13.56
N THR A 60 7.36 -9.92 -13.05
CA THR A 60 7.35 -10.96 -12.03
C THR A 60 8.05 -10.44 -10.77
N PRO A 61 7.53 -10.70 -9.55
CA PRO A 61 8.17 -10.24 -8.34
C PRO A 61 9.62 -10.69 -8.17
N ASN A 62 10.50 -9.74 -7.87
CA ASN A 62 11.90 -9.97 -7.51
C ASN A 62 12.18 -9.30 -6.17
N ILE A 63 12.11 -10.09 -5.09
CA ILE A 63 12.13 -9.57 -3.71
C ILE A 63 13.45 -8.86 -3.36
N PRO A 64 14.65 -9.37 -3.67
CA PRO A 64 15.88 -8.63 -3.42
C PRO A 64 15.89 -7.25 -4.08
N GLU A 65 15.50 -7.15 -5.36
CA GLU A 65 15.46 -5.87 -6.06
C GLU A 65 14.35 -4.96 -5.52
N PHE A 66 13.17 -5.52 -5.20
CA PHE A 66 12.09 -4.76 -4.57
C PHE A 66 12.52 -4.20 -3.22
N GLY A 67 13.16 -5.01 -2.36
CA GLY A 67 13.69 -4.56 -1.08
C GLY A 67 14.72 -3.43 -1.23
N GLU A 68 15.63 -3.54 -2.21
CA GLU A 68 16.60 -2.46 -2.50
C GLU A 68 15.90 -1.16 -2.95
N GLN A 69 14.94 -1.26 -3.87
CA GLN A 69 14.19 -0.08 -4.35
C GLN A 69 13.30 0.53 -3.27
N LEU A 70 12.71 -0.29 -2.40
CA LEU A 70 11.93 0.16 -1.25
C LEU A 70 12.81 0.90 -0.24
N ALA A 71 13.99 0.37 0.09
CA ALA A 71 14.94 1.07 0.96
C ALA A 71 15.34 2.43 0.37
N MET A 72 15.70 2.47 -0.92
CA MET A 72 16.03 3.70 -1.62
C MET A 72 14.88 4.72 -1.65
N PHE A 73 13.64 4.26 -1.83
CA PHE A 73 12.46 5.12 -1.74
C PHE A 73 12.29 5.69 -0.33
N LEU A 74 12.38 4.86 0.71
CA LEU A 74 12.19 5.27 2.09
C LEU A 74 13.22 6.29 2.55
N ASP A 75 14.49 6.13 2.14
CA ASP A 75 15.57 7.07 2.45
C ASP A 75 15.29 8.49 1.90
N GLU A 76 14.53 8.61 0.80
CA GLU A 76 14.18 9.90 0.19
C GLU A 76 12.71 10.30 0.33
N ALA A 77 11.83 9.46 0.88
CA ALA A 77 10.39 9.67 0.86
C ALA A 77 9.97 11.02 1.48
N ARG A 78 10.69 11.49 2.51
CA ARG A 78 10.43 12.79 3.14
C ARG A 78 10.78 13.99 2.23
N SER A 79 11.75 13.84 1.34
CA SER A 79 12.10 14.89 0.36
C SER A 79 11.22 14.84 -0.88
N ILE A 80 10.63 13.68 -1.19
CA ILE A 80 9.64 13.51 -2.26
C ILE A 80 8.40 14.36 -2.00
N GLY A 81 7.75 14.19 -0.84
CA GLY A 81 6.54 14.95 -0.55
C GLY A 81 5.71 14.41 0.62
N GLN A 82 4.63 15.13 0.92
CA GLN A 82 3.81 14.83 2.11
C GLN A 82 2.94 13.59 1.97
N ASN A 83 2.59 13.20 0.73
CA ASN A 83 1.81 12.00 0.44
C ASN A 83 2.68 10.94 -0.27
N ALA A 84 3.97 10.89 0.08
CA ALA A 84 4.91 9.98 -0.55
C ALA A 84 4.44 8.53 -0.47
N ALA A 85 4.44 7.85 -1.60
CA ALA A 85 4.10 6.44 -1.69
C ALA A 85 4.87 5.76 -2.81
N LEU A 86 5.30 4.52 -2.58
CA LEU A 86 5.81 3.64 -3.62
C LEU A 86 4.67 2.72 -4.08
N LEU A 87 4.36 2.78 -5.36
CA LEU A 87 3.37 1.96 -6.04
C LEU A 87 4.14 0.84 -6.74
N TYR A 88 4.12 -0.34 -6.15
CA TYR A 88 4.67 -1.55 -6.72
C TYR A 88 3.63 -2.23 -7.60
N LEU A 89 3.91 -2.34 -8.90
CA LEU A 89 2.99 -2.78 -9.95
C LEU A 89 3.56 -4.01 -10.65
N THR A 90 2.81 -5.11 -10.69
CA THR A 90 3.22 -6.32 -11.40
C THR A 90 2.60 -6.45 -12.78
N GLY A 91 3.08 -7.41 -13.56
CA GLY A 91 2.54 -7.76 -14.87
C GLY A 91 1.07 -8.17 -14.84
N MET A 92 0.43 -8.14 -16.01
CA MET A 92 -0.93 -8.67 -16.17
C MET A 92 -0.91 -10.19 -16.08
N GLU A 93 -1.82 -10.73 -15.26
CA GLU A 93 -1.93 -12.16 -15.01
C GLU A 93 -3.38 -12.61 -15.16
N THR A 94 -3.60 -13.93 -15.22
CA THR A 94 -4.93 -14.50 -15.08
C THR A 94 -5.51 -14.14 -13.72
N VAL A 95 -6.79 -13.78 -13.67
CA VAL A 95 -7.46 -13.44 -12.41
C VAL A 95 -7.55 -14.68 -11.53
N GLU A 96 -6.98 -14.59 -10.34
CA GLU A 96 -7.02 -15.63 -9.30
C GLU A 96 -8.07 -15.30 -8.23
N PRO A 97 -8.45 -16.27 -7.38
CA PRO A 97 -9.20 -16.02 -6.15
C PRO A 97 -8.53 -14.97 -5.25
N LEU A 98 -9.34 -14.29 -4.45
CA LEU A 98 -8.87 -13.21 -3.56
C LEU A 98 -7.92 -13.74 -2.47
N GLU A 99 -8.13 -14.98 -2.03
CA GLU A 99 -7.31 -15.70 -1.06
C GLU A 99 -5.88 -15.90 -1.58
N ASP A 100 -5.72 -16.16 -2.87
CA ASP A 100 -4.40 -16.36 -3.50
C ASP A 100 -3.64 -15.04 -3.59
N TYR A 101 -4.32 -13.94 -3.93
CA TYR A 101 -3.73 -12.60 -3.84
C TYR A 101 -3.36 -12.21 -2.41
N SER A 102 -4.17 -12.60 -1.42
CA SER A 102 -3.85 -12.40 0.00
C SER A 102 -2.61 -13.17 0.42
N ALA A 103 -2.53 -14.46 0.08
CA ALA A 103 -1.38 -15.31 0.38
C ALA A 103 -0.10 -14.77 -0.27
N ARG A 104 -0.18 -14.36 -1.55
CA ARG A 104 0.94 -13.75 -2.28
C ARG A 104 1.39 -12.45 -1.63
N PHE A 105 0.45 -11.57 -1.27
CA PHE A 105 0.74 -10.33 -0.58
C PHE A 105 1.53 -10.54 0.72
N TRP A 106 1.05 -11.45 1.58
CA TRP A 106 1.71 -11.75 2.84
C TRP A 106 3.07 -12.44 2.64
N THR A 107 3.19 -13.28 1.62
CA THR A 107 4.49 -13.89 1.24
C THR A 107 5.48 -12.81 0.86
N ILE A 108 5.09 -11.82 0.04
CA ILE A 108 5.97 -10.70 -0.33
C ILE A 108 6.42 -9.91 0.91
N LEU A 109 5.51 -9.58 1.83
CA LEU A 109 5.88 -8.86 3.05
C LEU A 109 6.82 -9.67 3.95
N ASN A 110 6.59 -10.98 4.09
CA ASN A 110 7.47 -11.85 4.86
C ASN A 110 8.88 -11.94 4.24
N GLU A 111 8.96 -12.11 2.91
CA GLU A 111 10.24 -12.17 2.22
C GLU A 111 10.98 -10.82 2.22
N LEU A 112 10.26 -9.69 2.16
CA LEU A 112 10.84 -8.37 2.39
C LEU A 112 11.43 -8.26 3.81
N ALA A 113 10.69 -8.66 4.84
CA ALA A 113 11.18 -8.62 6.22
C ALA A 113 12.49 -9.41 6.42
N LYS A 114 12.67 -10.53 5.70
CA LYS A 114 13.91 -11.34 5.73
C LYS A 114 15.13 -10.63 5.14
N VAL A 115 14.91 -9.87 4.07
CA VAL A 115 15.98 -9.19 3.32
C VAL A 115 16.25 -7.78 3.83
N ASP A 116 15.45 -7.27 4.78
CA ASP A 116 15.72 -5.99 5.41
C ASP A 116 17.08 -6.02 6.12
N ARG A 117 17.85 -4.96 5.90
CA ARG A 117 19.18 -4.78 6.48
C ARG A 117 19.13 -4.01 7.79
N LYS A 118 18.05 -3.27 8.05
CA LYS A 118 17.83 -2.59 9.34
C LYS A 118 17.01 -3.48 10.26
N PRO A 119 17.22 -3.37 11.58
CA PRO A 119 16.39 -4.08 12.53
C PRO A 119 14.96 -3.53 12.52
N TRP A 120 14.00 -4.39 12.90
CA TRP A 120 12.64 -3.96 13.21
C TRP A 120 12.66 -2.91 14.34
N PRO A 121 11.92 -1.79 14.24
CA PRO A 121 11.89 -0.76 15.28
C PRO A 121 11.43 -1.30 16.65
N GLU A 122 12.14 -0.95 17.72
CA GLU A 122 11.85 -1.44 19.09
C GLU A 122 10.47 -1.03 19.61
N ASP A 123 9.94 0.10 19.15
CA ASP A 123 8.66 0.66 19.56
C ASP A 123 7.46 0.10 18.78
N ILE A 124 7.70 -0.75 17.76
CA ILE A 124 6.66 -1.41 16.97
C ILE A 124 6.64 -2.91 17.33
N PRO A 125 5.51 -3.44 17.84
CA PRO A 125 5.41 -4.85 18.20
C PRO A 125 5.51 -5.75 16.96
N GLN A 126 5.94 -7.00 17.17
CA GLN A 126 6.03 -8.01 16.10
C GLN A 126 4.74 -8.83 15.93
N ASP A 127 3.89 -8.85 16.96
CA ASP A 127 2.60 -9.55 16.94
C ASP A 127 1.61 -8.80 16.03
N LEU A 128 1.17 -9.44 14.95
CA LEU A 128 0.21 -8.88 13.99
C LEU A 128 -1.16 -8.56 14.63
N ASP A 129 -1.48 -9.21 15.76
CA ASP A 129 -2.69 -8.96 16.54
C ASP A 129 -2.53 -7.83 17.57
N SER A 130 -1.42 -7.08 17.56
CA SER A 130 -1.29 -5.83 18.31
C SER A 130 -1.93 -4.64 17.55
N PRO A 131 -2.63 -3.72 18.24
CA PRO A 131 -3.17 -2.51 17.61
C PRO A 131 -2.08 -1.48 17.22
N GLU A 132 -0.87 -1.60 17.75
CA GLU A 132 0.31 -0.81 17.39
C GLU A 132 1.16 -1.46 16.28
N TRP A 133 0.86 -2.70 15.88
CA TRP A 133 1.60 -3.36 14.82
C TRP A 133 1.42 -2.64 13.48
N GLU A 134 2.52 -2.47 12.74
CA GLU A 134 2.51 -2.07 11.34
C GLU A 134 3.73 -2.71 10.65
N PHE A 135 3.61 -3.05 9.36
CA PHE A 135 4.75 -3.58 8.61
C PHE A 135 5.90 -2.57 8.61
N CYS A 136 7.10 -3.00 9.01
CA CYS A 136 8.28 -2.15 9.00
C CYS A 136 9.29 -2.62 7.96
N PHE A 137 9.94 -1.67 7.28
CA PHE A 137 11.08 -1.93 6.40
C PHE A 137 12.04 -0.74 6.40
N ASN A 138 13.34 -1.00 6.33
CA ASN A 138 14.39 0.03 6.40
C ASN A 138 14.24 0.97 7.61
N GLY A 139 13.75 0.44 8.74
CA GLY A 139 13.54 1.17 9.99
C GLY A 139 12.34 2.12 10.02
N GLU A 140 11.47 2.08 9.00
CA GLU A 140 10.26 2.90 8.93
C GLU A 140 9.02 2.00 8.99
N PRO A 141 7.98 2.35 9.79
CA PRO A 141 6.67 1.72 9.72
C PRO A 141 5.91 2.17 8.46
N ILE A 142 5.25 1.25 7.78
CA ILE A 142 4.69 1.41 6.44
C ILE A 142 3.28 0.80 6.41
N PHE A 143 2.30 1.65 6.13
CA PHE A 143 0.95 1.21 5.77
C PHE A 143 0.95 0.68 4.34
N VAL A 144 0.51 -0.56 4.16
CA VAL A 144 0.52 -1.23 2.85
C VAL A 144 -0.89 -1.55 2.41
N VAL A 145 -1.24 -1.18 1.18
CA VAL A 145 -2.53 -1.53 0.57
C VAL A 145 -2.31 -2.47 -0.60
N CYS A 146 -2.96 -3.64 -0.54
CA CYS A 146 -3.11 -4.54 -1.67
C CYS A 146 -4.27 -4.09 -2.56
N THR A 147 -4.01 -4.07 -3.86
CA THR A 147 -5.05 -3.97 -4.90
C THR A 147 -4.81 -5.05 -5.94
N ASN A 148 -5.88 -5.65 -6.46
CA ASN A 148 -5.79 -6.82 -7.32
C ASN A 148 -7.04 -6.93 -8.23
N PRO A 149 -7.01 -7.79 -9.26
CA PRO A 149 -8.11 -7.88 -10.21
C PRO A 149 -9.34 -8.65 -9.70
N ALA A 150 -9.24 -9.40 -8.60
CA ALA A 150 -10.34 -10.19 -8.03
C ALA A 150 -11.41 -9.32 -7.36
N HIS A 151 -11.09 -8.08 -7.00
CA HIS A 151 -12.06 -7.16 -6.42
C HIS A 151 -13.11 -6.71 -7.45
N VAL A 152 -14.36 -7.13 -7.26
CA VAL A 152 -15.48 -6.75 -8.11
C VAL A 152 -16.39 -5.74 -7.40
N LYS A 153 -16.67 -5.95 -6.11
CA LYS A 153 -17.55 -5.10 -5.32
C LYS A 153 -16.79 -3.98 -4.61
N ARG A 154 -15.56 -4.24 -4.14
CA ARG A 154 -14.66 -3.20 -3.56
C ARG A 154 -13.79 -2.58 -4.64
N GLN A 155 -14.40 -1.75 -5.45
CA GLN A 155 -13.75 -1.07 -6.55
C GLN A 155 -12.57 -0.19 -6.10
N SER A 156 -12.59 0.32 -4.86
CA SER A 156 -11.49 1.05 -4.22
C SER A 156 -10.24 0.21 -4.01
N ARG A 157 -10.35 -1.12 -4.10
CA ARG A 157 -9.27 -2.10 -4.00
C ARG A 157 -8.99 -2.81 -5.33
N ARG A 158 -9.67 -2.41 -6.41
CA ARG A 158 -9.53 -3.02 -7.74
C ARG A 158 -8.40 -2.38 -8.54
N SER A 159 -7.44 -3.20 -8.96
CA SER A 159 -6.42 -2.88 -9.97
C SER A 159 -6.41 -3.96 -11.05
N SER A 160 -6.01 -3.66 -12.28
CA SER A 160 -5.95 -4.65 -13.37
C SER A 160 -4.82 -5.66 -13.21
N THR A 161 -3.88 -5.37 -12.34
CA THR A 161 -2.80 -6.29 -11.94
C THR A 161 -2.74 -6.36 -10.42
N PHE A 162 -1.94 -7.29 -9.91
CA PHE A 162 -1.56 -7.24 -8.50
C PHE A 162 -0.67 -6.02 -8.25
N ALA A 163 -1.00 -5.26 -7.22
CA ALA A 163 -0.27 -4.05 -6.88
C ALA A 163 -0.28 -3.78 -5.37
N MET A 164 0.82 -3.19 -4.90
CA MET A 164 0.99 -2.78 -3.50
C MET A 164 1.29 -1.29 -3.45
N SER A 165 0.53 -0.54 -2.64
CA SER A 165 0.86 0.84 -2.30
C SER A 165 1.54 0.86 -0.94
N LEU A 166 2.79 1.31 -0.87
CA LEU A 166 3.60 1.35 0.35
C LEU A 166 3.76 2.80 0.77
N GLN A 167 3.17 3.16 1.92
CA GLN A 167 3.12 4.52 2.42
C GLN A 167 3.75 4.58 3.82
N PRO A 168 4.85 5.32 4.02
CA PRO A 168 5.41 5.49 5.35
C PRO A 168 4.35 6.07 6.30
N ARG A 169 4.28 5.54 7.53
CA ARG A 169 3.27 5.93 8.54
C ARG A 169 3.18 7.45 8.73
N TRP A 170 4.33 8.12 8.70
CA TRP A 170 4.43 9.55 8.95
C TRP A 170 3.65 10.41 7.94
N VAL A 171 3.28 9.87 6.77
CA VAL A 171 2.36 10.51 5.81
C VAL A 171 1.04 10.86 6.49
N PHE A 172 0.59 10.05 7.45
CA PHE A 172 -0.65 10.27 8.17
C PHE A 172 -0.51 11.21 9.37
N ASP A 173 0.67 11.34 9.98
CA ASP A 173 0.87 12.06 11.24
C ASP A 173 0.47 13.53 11.18
N ARG A 174 0.83 14.23 10.08
CA ARG A 174 0.51 15.66 9.92
C ARG A 174 -0.96 15.94 9.68
N ILE A 175 -1.72 14.93 9.27
CA ILE A 175 -3.13 15.04 8.90
C ILE A 175 -4.03 14.49 10.01
N LEU A 176 -3.53 13.53 10.79
CA LEU A 176 -4.20 12.89 11.92
C LEU A 176 -3.74 13.43 13.29
N PHE A 177 -3.09 14.60 13.33
CA PHE A 177 -2.50 15.23 14.54
C PHE A 177 -3.46 15.51 15.70
N SER A 178 -4.77 15.34 15.49
CA SER A 178 -5.78 15.34 16.55
C SER A 178 -6.93 14.41 16.20
N ASP A 179 -7.65 13.92 17.22
CA ASP A 179 -8.86 13.10 17.00
C ASP A 179 -9.89 13.78 16.12
N ARG A 180 -10.04 15.10 16.27
CA ARG A 180 -10.97 15.88 15.45
C ARG A 180 -10.53 15.89 13.98
N ALA A 181 -9.25 16.14 13.71
CA ALA A 181 -8.73 16.16 12.34
C ALA A 181 -8.84 14.76 11.71
N ALA A 182 -8.47 13.72 12.45
CA ALA A 182 -8.59 12.35 12.01
C ALA A 182 -10.04 11.98 11.66
N ASN A 183 -11.00 12.29 12.54
CA ASN A 183 -12.41 12.02 12.30
C ASN A 183 -12.95 12.73 11.04
N ILE A 184 -12.51 13.96 10.77
CA ILE A 184 -12.90 14.68 9.55
C ILE A 184 -12.38 13.94 8.31
N VAL A 185 -11.11 13.55 8.32
CA VAL A 185 -10.47 12.84 7.20
C VAL A 185 -11.14 11.49 6.95
N PHE A 186 -11.30 10.67 7.98
CA PHE A 186 -11.94 9.36 7.87
C PHE A 186 -13.41 9.47 7.44
N ASN A 187 -14.16 10.44 7.95
CA ASN A 187 -15.54 10.66 7.52
C ASN A 187 -15.62 11.09 6.06
N ASN A 188 -14.68 11.91 5.59
CA ASN A 188 -14.61 12.32 4.19
C ASN A 188 -14.28 11.13 3.27
N ILE A 189 -13.32 10.28 3.66
CA ILE A 189 -12.99 9.06 2.92
C ILE A 189 -14.19 8.12 2.88
N ARG A 190 -14.85 7.86 4.02
CA ARG A 190 -16.05 7.00 4.09
C ARG A 190 -17.19 7.52 3.20
N LYS A 191 -17.44 8.84 3.19
CA LYS A 191 -18.42 9.46 2.30
C LYS A 191 -18.08 9.28 0.82
N ARG A 192 -16.79 9.36 0.45
CA ARG A 192 -16.34 9.11 -0.93
C ARG A 192 -16.38 7.64 -1.32
N MET A 193 -16.16 6.73 -0.36
CA MET A 193 -16.23 5.29 -0.59
C MET A 193 -17.67 4.80 -0.87
N GLN A 194 -18.69 5.37 -0.21
CA GLN A 194 -20.08 4.94 -0.36
C GLN A 194 -20.60 4.86 -1.80
N PRO A 195 -20.40 5.87 -2.68
CA PRO A 195 -20.79 5.76 -4.09
C PRO A 195 -19.74 5.04 -4.95
N TYR A 196 -18.55 4.76 -4.43
CA TYR A 196 -17.45 4.15 -5.18
C TYR A 196 -17.48 2.63 -5.11
N ASP A 197 -17.69 2.07 -3.91
CA ASP A 197 -17.81 0.64 -3.69
C ASP A 197 -19.27 0.18 -3.69
N ALA A 198 -19.51 -1.05 -4.14
CA ALA A 198 -20.83 -1.68 -4.06
C ALA A 198 -21.13 -2.27 -2.67
N LEU A 199 -20.19 -2.17 -1.73
CA LEU A 199 -20.28 -2.66 -0.36
C LEU A 199 -20.13 -1.51 0.63
N PRO A 200 -20.69 -1.64 1.84
CA PRO A 200 -20.34 -0.74 2.92
C PRO A 200 -18.84 -0.78 3.22
N PRO A 201 -18.28 0.24 3.89
CA PRO A 201 -16.91 0.20 4.38
C PRO A 201 -16.65 -1.08 5.17
N SER A 202 -15.53 -1.76 4.90
CA SER A 202 -15.15 -2.98 5.62
C SER A 202 -15.04 -2.71 7.12
N PRO A 203 -15.49 -3.64 7.98
CA PRO A 203 -15.36 -3.52 9.43
C PRO A 203 -13.91 -3.47 9.91
N ALA A 204 -12.95 -3.96 9.11
CA ALA A 204 -11.53 -3.89 9.42
C ALA A 204 -10.97 -2.45 9.37
N LEU A 205 -11.61 -1.55 8.61
CA LEU A 205 -11.12 -0.18 8.41
C LEU A 205 -11.30 0.68 9.66
N GLY A 206 -10.18 1.10 10.23
CA GLY A 206 -10.16 1.78 11.51
C GLY A 206 -8.98 2.72 11.68
N ARG A 207 -8.74 3.12 12.93
CA ARG A 207 -7.65 4.01 13.30
C ARG A 207 -6.52 3.17 13.88
N TYR A 208 -5.30 3.49 13.49
CA TYR A 208 -4.11 2.93 14.11
C TYR A 208 -4.10 3.20 15.61
N LYS A 209 -3.63 2.21 16.39
CA LYS A 209 -3.66 2.17 17.85
C LYS A 209 -5.06 2.15 18.49
N ASP A 210 -6.14 2.02 17.71
CA ASP A 210 -7.45 1.68 18.29
C ASP A 210 -7.40 0.23 18.79
N PRO A 211 -7.71 -0.05 20.07
CA PRO A 211 -7.65 -1.40 20.63
C PRO A 211 -8.48 -2.45 19.88
N ASN A 212 -9.48 -2.03 19.10
CA ASN A 212 -10.37 -2.91 18.34
C ASN A 212 -9.98 -3.05 16.85
N VAL A 213 -8.90 -2.39 16.42
CA VAL A 213 -8.45 -2.36 15.02
C VAL A 213 -7.10 -3.05 14.91
N ARG A 214 -6.86 -3.72 13.78
CA ARG A 214 -5.57 -4.32 13.45
C ARG A 214 -5.16 -3.83 12.07
N GLU A 215 -4.00 -3.19 11.96
CA GLU A 215 -3.50 -2.68 10.66
C GLU A 215 -3.36 -3.81 9.64
N ALA A 216 -2.88 -4.99 10.07
CA ALA A 216 -2.78 -6.18 9.22
C ALA A 216 -4.09 -6.52 8.49
N GLN A 217 -5.24 -6.34 9.15
CA GLN A 217 -6.56 -6.63 8.57
C GLN A 217 -7.02 -5.59 7.54
N GLN A 218 -6.37 -4.42 7.49
CA GLN A 218 -6.67 -3.34 6.54
C GLN A 218 -5.89 -3.44 5.23
N TYR A 219 -4.83 -4.25 5.22
CA TYR A 219 -3.88 -4.37 4.11
C TYR A 219 -4.52 -5.09 2.91
N VAL A 220 -5.24 -6.18 3.19
CA VAL A 220 -6.03 -6.94 2.20
C VAL A 220 -7.46 -7.06 2.73
N LEU A 221 -8.43 -6.57 1.98
CA LEU A 221 -9.85 -6.65 2.38
C LEU A 221 -10.53 -7.81 1.65
N SER A 222 -11.53 -8.45 2.28
CA SER A 222 -12.44 -9.40 1.62
C SER A 222 -13.61 -8.68 0.92
N GLU A 223 -14.46 -9.42 0.22
CA GLU A 223 -15.73 -8.90 -0.35
C GLU A 223 -16.99 -9.33 0.42
N ASP A 224 -16.86 -10.08 1.51
CA ASP A 224 -17.97 -10.70 2.25
C ASP A 224 -17.87 -10.50 3.77
N ASP A 225 -17.25 -9.39 4.19
CA ASP A 225 -16.98 -9.00 5.58
C ASP A 225 -16.14 -10.00 6.40
N SER A 226 -15.67 -11.08 5.77
CA SER A 226 -14.67 -11.99 6.34
C SER A 226 -13.33 -11.26 6.52
N ILE A 227 -12.49 -11.75 7.43
CA ILE A 227 -11.13 -11.24 7.62
C ILE A 227 -10.16 -12.20 6.95
N LEU A 228 -9.48 -11.73 5.90
CA LEU A 228 -8.37 -12.45 5.28
C LEU A 228 -7.14 -12.31 6.18
N ARG A 229 -6.86 -13.37 6.93
CA ARG A 229 -5.75 -13.36 7.90
C ARG A 229 -4.42 -13.55 7.21
N CYS A 230 -3.38 -12.93 7.77
CA CYS A 230 -2.01 -13.31 7.50
C CYS A 230 -1.82 -14.80 7.85
N PRO A 231 -1.20 -15.61 6.98
CA PRO A 231 -0.88 -16.99 7.31
C PRO A 231 0.26 -17.11 8.33
N PHE A 232 0.97 -16.01 8.60
CA PHE A 232 2.08 -15.95 9.56
C PHE A 232 1.61 -15.30 10.87
N HIS A 233 2.07 -15.85 12.00
CA HIS A 233 1.81 -15.27 13.32
C HIS A 233 2.73 -14.06 13.59
N GLN A 234 3.95 -14.09 13.03
CA GLN A 234 4.94 -13.02 13.02
C GLN A 234 5.68 -13.08 11.68
N LEU A 235 6.16 -11.93 11.21
CA LEU A 235 7.04 -11.88 10.03
C LEU A 235 8.48 -12.22 10.43
N GLU A 236 9.22 -12.87 9.54
CA GLU A 236 10.61 -13.28 9.74
C GLU A 236 11.59 -12.08 9.61
N SER A 237 11.42 -11.07 10.46
CA SER A 237 12.23 -9.85 10.50
C SER A 237 13.53 -10.02 11.29
N ARG A 238 14.56 -9.25 10.94
CA ARG A 238 15.76 -9.13 11.77
C ARG A 238 15.46 -8.30 13.00
N GLN A 239 15.81 -8.84 14.17
CA GLN A 239 15.76 -8.08 15.42
C GLN A 239 17.02 -7.23 15.57
N ALA A 240 16.94 -6.15 16.34
CA ALA A 240 18.15 -5.50 16.82
C ALA A 240 18.92 -6.54 17.64
N GLU A 241 20.11 -6.94 17.19
CA GLU A 241 21.03 -7.67 18.05
C GLU A 241 21.36 -6.74 19.23
N ASP A 242 21.16 -7.22 20.47
CA ASP A 242 21.53 -6.50 21.69
C ASP A 242 22.97 -5.97 21.54
N ALA A 243 23.11 -4.66 21.40
CA ALA A 243 24.40 -3.97 21.30
C ALA A 243 25.12 -3.91 22.66
#